data_AF-A0A962Y2E2-F1
#
_entry.id   AF-A0A962Y2E2-F1
#
_cell.length_a   1.000
_cell.length_b   1.000
_cell.length_c   1.000
_cell.angle_alpha   90.00
_cell.angle_beta   90.00
_cell.angle_gamma   90.00
#
_symmetry.space_group_name_H-M   'P 1'
#
loop_
_entity.id
_entity.type
_entity.pdbx_description
1 polymer ?
#
loop_
_entity_poly.entity_id
_entity_poly.type
_entity_poly.pdbx_seq_one_letter_code
_entity_poly.pdbx_strand_id
1 'polypeptide(L)'
;ILELCVEVGGTITGEHGVGLEKINQMCAQFPPEELQVFHDIKAAFDAQGLLNPGKAIPTLNRCAEFGAMHVKAGDLRFPHLERF
;
A
#
# COMPACT_ATOMS: atom_id res chain seq x y z
N ILE A 1 15.09 -6.30 1.06
CA ILE A 1 16.07 -5.18 1.21
C ILE A 1 15.37 -3.90 1.64
N LEU A 2 14.35 -3.41 0.93
CA LEU A 2 13.67 -2.16 1.33
C LEU A 2 13.06 -2.19 2.74
N GLU A 3 12.44 -3.30 3.15
CA GLU A 3 11.95 -3.46 4.53
C GLU A 3 13.09 -3.41 5.56
N LEU A 4 14.20 -4.11 5.29
CA LEU A 4 15.41 -4.00 6.12
C LEU A 4 15.93 -2.55 6.19
N CYS A 5 15.87 -1.78 5.10
CA CYS A 5 16.22 -0.37 5.12
C CYS A 5 15.34 0.39 6.12
N VAL A 6 14.04 0.13 6.17
CA VAL A 6 13.12 0.73 7.15
C VAL A 6 13.46 0.26 8.57
N GLU A 7 13.69 -1.03 8.79
CA GLU A 7 14.02 -1.61 10.10
C GLU A 7 15.28 -0.99 10.74
N VAL A 8 16.24 -0.55 9.92
CA VAL A 8 17.46 0.13 10.39
C VAL A 8 17.38 1.67 10.35
N GLY A 9 16.18 2.23 10.23
CA GLY A 9 15.92 3.68 10.30
C GLY A 9 16.07 4.45 8.97
N GLY A 10 16.11 3.73 7.85
CA GLY A 10 16.09 4.28 6.50
C GLY A 10 14.67 4.46 5.92
N THR A 11 14.59 4.59 4.59
CA THR A 11 13.35 4.85 3.85
C THR A 11 13.26 3.94 2.62
N ILE A 12 12.05 3.59 2.16
CA ILE A 12 11.87 2.78 0.94
C ILE A 12 12.25 3.57 -0.32
N THR A 13 12.32 4.89 -0.24
CA THR A 13 12.76 5.76 -1.32
C THR A 13 13.44 7.01 -0.80
N GLY A 14 14.57 7.38 -1.42
CA GLY A 14 15.22 8.69 -1.24
C GLY A 14 14.60 9.75 -2.15
N GLU A 15 14.78 9.61 -3.47
CA GLU A 15 14.36 10.62 -4.46
C GLU A 15 13.38 10.11 -5.54
N HIS A 16 13.47 8.83 -5.93
CA HIS A 16 12.72 8.30 -7.08
C HIS A 16 11.21 8.11 -6.86
N GLY A 17 10.76 8.16 -5.61
CA GLY A 17 9.37 7.89 -5.23
C GLY A 17 9.01 6.41 -5.21
N VAL A 18 7.70 6.18 -5.03
CA VAL A 18 7.10 4.86 -4.77
C VAL A 18 6.59 4.19 -6.05
N GLY A 19 5.79 4.93 -6.83
CA GLY A 19 5.17 4.44 -8.05
C GLY A 19 4.35 3.16 -7.82
N LEU A 20 4.54 2.18 -8.70
CA LEU A 20 4.02 0.81 -8.52
C LEU A 20 5.04 -0.13 -7.89
N GLU A 21 6.33 0.11 -8.12
CA GLU A 21 7.38 -0.87 -7.78
C GLU A 21 7.59 -1.01 -6.28
N LYS A 22 7.40 0.08 -5.52
CA LYS A 22 7.66 0.12 -4.07
C LYS A 22 6.39 0.24 -3.22
N ILE A 23 5.23 0.21 -3.86
CA ILE A 23 3.94 0.45 -3.18
C ILE A 23 3.65 -0.60 -2.10
N ASN A 24 4.18 -1.81 -2.24
CA ASN A 24 3.99 -2.86 -1.25
C ASN A 24 4.74 -2.57 0.06
N GLN A 25 5.89 -1.90 -0.03
CA GLN A 25 6.71 -1.56 1.15
C GLN A 25 6.24 -0.29 1.86
N MET A 26 5.28 0.44 1.29
CA MET A 26 4.62 1.56 1.97
C MET A 26 4.01 1.12 3.32
N CYS A 27 3.47 -0.10 3.38
CA CYS A 27 2.85 -0.64 4.60
C CYS A 27 3.87 -1.04 5.68
N ALA A 28 5.15 -1.15 5.31
CA ALA A 28 6.24 -1.35 6.26
C ALA A 28 6.78 -0.01 6.77
N GLN A 29 6.76 1.05 5.94
CA GLN A 29 7.26 2.36 6.31
C GLN A 29 6.25 3.22 7.08
N PHE A 30 4.97 3.14 6.72
CA PHE A 30 3.93 4.01 7.27
C PHE A 30 2.85 3.17 7.96
N PRO A 31 2.42 3.56 9.17
CA PRO A 31 1.33 2.89 9.86
C PRO A 31 -0.02 3.19 9.18
N PRO A 32 -1.06 2.37 9.45
CA PRO A 32 -2.37 2.50 8.80
C PRO A 32 -3.00 3.89 8.92
N GLU A 33 -2.83 4.57 10.05
CA GLU A 33 -3.33 5.92 10.29
C GLU A 33 -2.70 6.97 9.36
N GLU A 34 -1.40 6.88 9.06
CA GLU A 34 -0.73 7.79 8.13
C GLU A 34 -1.14 7.50 6.69
N LEU A 35 -1.30 6.22 6.34
CA LEU A 35 -1.83 5.82 5.03
C LEU A 35 -3.26 6.33 4.82
N GLN A 36 -4.09 6.35 5.87
CA GLN A 36 -5.43 6.93 5.80
C GLN A 36 -5.37 8.44 5.51
N VAL A 37 -4.47 9.18 6.15
CA VAL A 37 -4.27 10.61 5.86
C VAL A 37 -3.86 10.82 4.39
N PHE A 38 -3.01 9.95 3.83
CA PHE A 38 -2.65 10.04 2.41
C PHE A 38 -3.88 9.82 1.49
N HIS A 39 -4.74 8.86 1.82
CA HIS A 39 -6.00 8.64 1.12
C HIS A 39 -6.96 9.83 1.24
N ASP A 40 -7.08 10.43 2.42
CA ASP A 40 -7.95 11.59 2.66
C ASP A 40 -7.51 12.80 1.83
N ILE A 41 -6.19 13.07 1.79
CA ILE A 41 -5.63 14.11 0.93
C ILE A 41 -5.88 13.78 -0.54
N LYS A 42 -5.65 12.53 -0.95
CA LYS A 42 -5.89 12.09 -2.33
C LYS A 42 -7.36 12.29 -2.73
N ALA A 43 -8.31 11.93 -1.87
CA ALA A 43 -9.74 12.08 -2.10
C ALA A 43 -10.16 13.56 -2.19
N ALA A 44 -9.52 14.45 -1.43
CA ALA A 44 -9.78 15.89 -1.50
C ALA A 44 -9.45 16.50 -2.88
N PHE A 45 -8.46 15.96 -3.59
CA PHE A 45 -8.05 16.46 -4.92
C PHE A 45 -8.49 15.57 -6.09
N ASP A 46 -8.85 14.32 -5.84
CA ASP A 46 -9.23 13.34 -6.86
C ASP A 46 -10.30 12.40 -6.33
N ALA A 47 -11.48 12.95 -6.03
CA ALA A 47 -12.60 12.21 -5.47
C ALA A 47 -13.08 11.03 -6.34
N GLN A 48 -12.80 11.06 -7.65
CA GLN A 48 -13.13 9.99 -8.59
C GLN A 48 -11.98 8.98 -8.79
N GLY A 49 -10.80 9.23 -8.21
CA GLY A 49 -9.66 8.32 -8.30
C GLY A 49 -9.06 8.18 -9.71
N LEU A 50 -9.18 9.20 -10.57
CA LEU A 50 -8.75 9.14 -11.97
C LEU A 50 -7.25 9.38 -12.16
N LEU A 51 -6.61 10.10 -11.23
CA LEU A 51 -5.20 10.48 -11.36
C LEU A 51 -4.30 9.36 -10.83
N ASN A 52 -3.77 8.55 -11.75
CA ASN A 52 -2.85 7.43 -11.47
C ASN A 52 -3.43 6.37 -10.51
N PRO A 53 -4.53 5.69 -10.88
CA PRO A 53 -5.13 4.67 -10.04
C PRO A 53 -4.15 3.55 -9.70
N GLY A 54 -4.18 3.10 -8.44
CA GLY A 54 -3.38 1.98 -7.95
C GLY A 54 -1.89 2.26 -7.74
N LYS A 55 -1.45 3.52 -7.82
CA LYS A 55 -0.05 3.92 -7.61
C LYS A 55 0.12 4.77 -6.35
N ALA A 56 1.35 4.80 -5.83
CA ALA A 56 1.82 5.65 -4.72
C ALA A 56 1.23 5.36 -3.33
N ILE A 57 -0.08 5.16 -3.19
CA ILE A 57 -0.72 4.90 -1.89
C ILE A 57 -1.33 3.49 -1.92
N PRO A 58 -0.92 2.57 -1.03
CA PRO A 58 -1.47 1.22 -0.99
C PRO A 58 -2.89 1.20 -0.44
N THR A 59 -3.70 0.27 -0.91
CA THR A 59 -4.98 -0.10 -0.30
C THR A 59 -4.76 -1.05 0.88
N LEU A 60 -5.73 -1.13 1.79
CA LEU A 60 -5.67 -2.04 2.94
C LEU A 60 -5.49 -3.51 2.53
N ASN A 61 -6.20 -3.96 1.49
CA ASN A 61 -6.03 -5.31 0.95
C ASN A 61 -4.62 -5.56 0.39
N ARG A 62 -3.99 -4.56 -0.23
CA ARG A 62 -2.62 -4.65 -0.73
C ARG A 62 -1.62 -4.73 0.41
N CYS A 63 -1.83 -4.03 1.52
CA CYS A 63 -1.01 -4.19 2.71
C CYS A 63 -1.15 -5.58 3.33
N ALA A 64 -2.37 -6.12 3.38
CA ALA A 64 -2.61 -7.44 3.96
C ALA A 64 -2.00 -8.58 3.11
N GLU A 65 -1.84 -8.38 1.81
CA GLU A 65 -1.50 -9.45 0.86
C GLU A 65 -0.20 -9.24 0.09
N PHE A 66 0.44 -8.07 0.23
CA PHE A 66 1.59 -7.68 -0.59
C PHE A 66 1.35 -7.84 -2.10
N GLY A 67 0.09 -7.75 -2.54
CA GLY A 67 -0.32 -7.97 -3.93
C GLY A 67 -0.29 -9.43 -4.40
N ALA A 68 -0.06 -10.42 -3.53
CA ALA A 68 -0.15 -11.84 -3.86
C ALA A 68 -1.45 -12.43 -3.27
N MET A 69 -2.44 -12.67 -4.14
CA MET A 69 -3.66 -13.40 -3.75
C MET A 69 -3.29 -14.85 -3.46
N HIS A 70 -3.26 -15.22 -2.18
CA HIS A 70 -2.93 -16.57 -1.74
C HIS A 70 -4.21 -17.28 -1.27
N VAL A 71 -4.71 -18.20 -2.09
CA VAL A 71 -5.87 -19.06 -1.76
C VAL A 71 -5.34 -20.44 -1.39
N LYS A 72 -5.58 -20.90 -0.16
CA LYS A 72 -5.27 -22.28 0.25
C LYS A 72 -6.57 -23.04 0.45
N ALA A 73 -6.75 -24.15 -0.25
CA ALA A 73 -7.91 -25.03 -0.11
C ALA A 73 -9.29 -24.35 -0.26
N GLY A 74 -9.35 -23.23 -1.01
CA GLY A 74 -10.57 -22.43 -1.17
C GLY A 74 -10.75 -21.30 -0.16
N ASP A 75 -9.92 -21.25 0.88
CA ASP A 75 -9.98 -20.19 1.90
C ASP A 75 -9.12 -18.99 1.52
N LEU A 76 -9.75 -17.81 1.57
CA LEU A 76 -9.10 -16.52 1.38
C LEU A 76 -8.46 -16.03 2.68
N ARG A 77 -7.20 -15.59 2.60
CA ARG A 77 -6.55 -14.89 3.70
C ARG A 77 -7.19 -13.50 3.83
N PHE A 78 -7.78 -13.21 4.99
CA PHE A 78 -8.55 -11.97 5.28
C PHE A 78 -9.82 -11.79 4.40
N PRO A 79 -10.84 -12.64 4.61
CA PRO A 79 -12.05 -12.63 3.76
C PRO A 79 -12.93 -11.37 3.94
N HIS A 80 -12.72 -10.61 5.02
CA HIS A 80 -13.49 -9.40 5.32
C HIS A 80 -12.96 -8.15 4.61
N LEU A 81 -11.81 -8.22 3.95
CA LEU A 81 -11.26 -7.10 3.19
C LEU A 81 -11.93 -7.06 1.81
N GLU A 82 -12.53 -5.92 1.48
CA GLU A 82 -13.11 -5.67 0.17
C GLU A 82 -12.03 -5.75 -0.92
N ARG A 83 -12.37 -6.43 -2.01
CA ARG A 83 -11.53 -6.60 -3.18
C ARG A 83 -12.40 -6.20 -4.37
N PHE A 84 -11.94 -5.18 -5.11
CA PHE A 84 -12.63 -4.48 -6.21
C PHE A 84 -13.66 -3.45 -5.75
#